data_AF-A0AAU9N265-F1
#
_entry.id   AF-A0AAU9N265-F1
#
_cell.length_a   1.000
_cell.length_b   1.000
_cell.length_c   1.000
_cell.angle_alpha   90.00
_cell.angle_beta   90.00
_cell.angle_gamma   90.00
#
_symmetry.space_group_name_H-M   'P 1'
#
loop_
_entity.id
_entity.type
_entity.pdbx_description
1 polymer ?
#
loop_
_entity_poly.entity_id
_entity_poly.type
_entity_poly.pdbx_seq_one_letter_code
_entity_poly.pdbx_strand_id
1 'polypeptide(L)'
;MPSFSLGLGLGLTQEFQEGDESSEDEHMKKEIKNEKLDEGESYDLEETECDNNILGIEDDEDKKRETKRGYVLGRGMIETMQAGLWVHAHVIDAWTDILNYEEKLKSNSTVNRYFFDTSMVRQFIFDKNIPFNERFDKFESNIKDAMKKDKKLLTFEKVHLVFFLVHQKNHFYIICINLDEPAVDVIDNRNSVAKIPRAYRDAPNELKILFSRYLMRVNHKSASTLEGVEPERVNMNWRTRDNHVECGVFCMHHMETYMGDKTVNWTCGLPKESKQQQSVLNELRIKYLTKILLSDTNTYKLKIIARTAKFAKKTNEEIKDLLDKGWEKRGERI
;
A
#
# COMPACT_ATOMS: atom_id res chain seq x y z
N MET A 1 24.69 -10.29 55.85
CA MET A 1 23.77 -10.77 56.91
C MET A 1 22.64 -9.76 57.05
N PRO A 2 21.37 -10.12 57.33
CA PRO A 2 20.69 -11.45 57.45
C PRO A 2 19.74 -11.68 56.23
N SER A 3 18.96 -12.75 55.99
CA SER A 3 18.65 -14.05 56.61
C SER A 3 17.96 -14.95 55.56
N PHE A 4 18.09 -16.26 55.75
CA PHE A 4 17.63 -17.42 54.95
C PHE A 4 16.10 -17.63 54.84
N SER A 5 15.64 -18.32 53.79
CA SER A 5 15.10 -19.71 53.90
C SER A 5 14.78 -20.35 52.54
N LEU A 6 15.18 -21.61 52.39
CA LEU A 6 14.93 -22.55 51.27
C LEU A 6 13.78 -23.48 51.66
N GLY A 7 12.94 -23.87 50.69
CA GLY A 7 11.95 -24.93 50.84
C GLY A 7 11.47 -25.46 49.49
N LEU A 8 12.11 -26.53 49.03
CA LEU A 8 11.66 -27.38 47.92
C LEU A 8 10.57 -28.35 48.41
N GLY A 9 9.56 -28.60 47.57
CA GLY A 9 8.59 -29.66 47.77
C GLY A 9 7.79 -29.93 46.49
N LEU A 10 8.22 -30.95 45.75
CA LEU A 10 7.48 -31.56 44.63
C LEU A 10 6.43 -32.54 45.16
N GLY A 11 5.26 -32.57 44.55
CA GLY A 11 4.24 -33.60 44.75
C GLY A 11 3.15 -33.49 43.67
N LEU A 12 3.21 -34.38 42.68
CA LEU A 12 2.17 -34.63 41.67
C LEU A 12 1.16 -35.64 42.23
N THR A 13 -0.15 -35.45 41.98
CA THR A 13 -1.08 -36.46 41.41
C THR A 13 -2.45 -35.83 41.08
N GLN A 14 -3.02 -36.26 39.95
CA GLN A 14 -4.30 -35.88 39.32
C GLN A 14 -5.55 -36.32 40.09
N GLU A 15 -6.69 -35.67 39.84
CA GLU A 15 -7.94 -36.34 39.40
C GLU A 15 -8.96 -35.35 38.78
N PHE A 16 -9.71 -35.85 37.80
CA PHE A 16 -10.74 -35.19 36.98
C PHE A 16 -12.09 -35.10 37.70
N GLN A 17 -12.90 -34.06 37.41
CA GLN A 17 -14.36 -34.16 37.40
C GLN A 17 -15.00 -33.08 36.50
N GLU A 18 -15.92 -33.51 35.64
CA GLU A 18 -16.78 -32.73 34.74
C GLU A 18 -17.88 -31.96 35.51
N GLY A 19 -18.34 -30.82 34.97
CA GLY A 19 -19.48 -30.09 35.53
C GLY A 19 -19.92 -28.88 34.69
N ASP A 20 -20.93 -29.12 33.85
CA ASP A 20 -22.01 -28.28 33.28
C ASP A 20 -21.84 -26.79 32.91
N GLU A 21 -22.11 -26.55 31.61
CA GLU A 21 -22.53 -25.29 31.00
C GLU A 21 -23.93 -24.85 31.49
N SER A 22 -24.06 -23.60 31.93
CA SER A 22 -25.19 -22.68 31.67
C SER A 22 -25.35 -21.65 32.80
N SER A 23 -24.95 -20.39 32.56
CA SER A 23 -25.58 -19.18 33.17
C SER A 23 -24.88 -17.84 32.89
N GLU A 24 -23.73 -17.77 32.22
CA GLU A 24 -23.00 -16.48 32.08
C GLU A 24 -23.47 -15.55 30.95
N ASP A 25 -24.45 -15.96 30.13
CA ASP A 25 -24.78 -15.26 28.87
C ASP A 25 -25.90 -14.20 28.96
N GLU A 26 -26.44 -13.93 30.16
CA GLU A 26 -27.50 -12.91 30.35
C GLU A 26 -27.03 -11.62 31.05
N HIS A 27 -25.85 -11.59 31.68
CA HIS A 27 -25.39 -10.39 32.40
C HIS A 27 -24.60 -9.40 31.51
N MET A 28 -24.18 -9.80 30.30
CA MET A 28 -23.40 -8.96 29.37
C MET A 28 -24.25 -8.25 28.30
N LYS A 29 -25.58 -8.23 28.46
CA LYS A 29 -26.52 -7.57 27.52
C LYS A 29 -27.21 -6.31 28.05
N LYS A 30 -26.86 -5.83 29.26
CA LYS A 30 -27.56 -4.70 29.89
C LYS A 30 -26.77 -3.41 30.12
N GLU A 31 -25.49 -3.34 29.72
CA GLU A 31 -24.68 -2.12 29.92
C GLU A 31 -24.29 -1.34 28.65
N ILE A 32 -24.87 -1.65 27.47
CA ILE A 32 -24.67 -0.84 26.25
C ILE A 32 -25.88 0.07 25.96
N LYS A 33 -26.41 0.69 27.00
CA LYS A 33 -27.36 1.82 26.87
C LYS A 33 -27.09 2.83 27.96
N ASN A 34 -26.05 3.64 27.75
CA ASN A 34 -26.03 5.08 28.00
C ASN A 34 -24.59 5.56 28.02
N GLU A 35 -24.11 6.06 26.88
CA GLU A 35 -23.21 7.20 26.87
C GLU A 35 -23.26 7.83 25.47
N LYS A 36 -23.86 9.02 25.42
CA LYS A 36 -23.90 9.87 24.24
C LYS A 36 -22.63 10.72 24.22
N LEU A 37 -21.94 10.66 23.07
CA LEU A 37 -21.42 11.77 22.27
C LEU A 37 -20.48 12.77 22.96
N ASP A 38 -19.24 12.80 22.46
CA ASP A 38 -18.52 14.06 22.25
C ASP A 38 -18.04 14.09 20.78
N GLU A 39 -18.09 15.27 20.19
CA GLU A 39 -18.15 15.54 18.75
C GLU A 39 -16.81 15.36 18.02
N GLY A 40 -16.84 14.68 16.87
CA GLY A 40 -15.70 14.54 15.96
C GLY A 40 -16.16 14.09 14.58
N GLU A 41 -16.36 15.06 13.68
CA GLU A 41 -16.59 15.00 12.23
C GLU A 41 -17.47 13.86 11.69
N SER A 42 -18.70 14.22 11.28
CA SER A 42 -19.59 13.32 10.54
C SER A 42 -18.99 13.01 9.17
N TYR A 43 -18.60 11.76 8.96
CA TYR A 43 -18.13 11.24 7.69
C TYR A 43 -19.28 11.18 6.67
N ASP A 44 -19.05 11.74 5.49
CA ASP A 44 -20.04 11.87 4.42
C ASP A 44 -20.47 10.50 3.89
N LEU A 45 -21.78 10.23 3.94
CA LEU A 45 -22.44 9.06 3.34
C LEU A 45 -22.19 8.93 1.82
N GLU A 46 -21.74 9.99 1.17
CA GLU A 46 -21.46 10.04 -0.28
C GLU A 46 -20.26 9.14 -0.69
N GLU A 47 -19.26 8.94 0.18
CA GLU A 47 -18.07 8.14 -0.16
C GLU A 47 -18.38 6.63 -0.20
N THR A 48 -19.20 6.14 0.73
CA THR A 48 -19.61 4.72 0.81
C THR A 48 -20.57 4.33 -0.30
N GLU A 49 -21.39 5.28 -0.76
CA GLU A 49 -22.34 5.08 -1.86
C GLU A 49 -21.59 4.98 -3.20
N CYS A 50 -20.50 5.75 -3.39
CA CYS A 50 -19.68 5.74 -4.60
C CYS A 50 -19.16 4.34 -4.99
N ASP A 51 -18.76 3.52 -4.02
CA ASP A 51 -18.16 2.20 -4.25
C ASP A 51 -19.12 1.16 -4.83
N ASN A 52 -20.35 1.08 -4.31
CA ASN A 52 -21.38 0.20 -4.86
C ASN A 52 -21.82 0.69 -6.26
N ASN A 53 -21.83 2.00 -6.46
CA ASN A 53 -22.24 2.65 -7.71
C ASN A 53 -21.25 2.40 -8.86
N ILE A 54 -19.94 2.28 -8.57
CA ILE A 54 -18.87 2.14 -9.57
C ILE A 54 -18.69 0.68 -10.05
N LEU A 55 -18.99 -0.29 -9.18
CA LEU A 55 -18.81 -1.71 -9.47
C LEU A 55 -20.05 -2.36 -10.12
N GLY A 56 -21.24 -1.76 -10.01
CA GLY A 56 -22.50 -2.28 -10.58
C GLY A 56 -22.86 -1.84 -12.01
N ILE A 57 -22.02 -1.07 -12.71
CA ILE A 57 -22.37 -0.54 -14.05
C ILE A 57 -22.01 -1.56 -15.16
N GLU A 58 -23.05 -2.06 -15.86
CA GLU A 58 -22.92 -2.86 -17.08
C GLU A 58 -22.50 -1.98 -18.28
N ASP A 59 -21.39 -2.31 -18.94
CA ASP A 59 -21.23 -2.31 -20.42
C ASP A 59 -19.77 -2.53 -20.88
N ASP A 60 -19.67 -3.06 -22.10
CA ASP A 60 -18.58 -3.65 -22.91
C ASP A 60 -17.29 -2.81 -23.14
N GLU A 61 -17.13 -1.65 -22.50
CA GLU A 61 -15.86 -0.91 -22.58
C GLU A 61 -14.99 -1.22 -21.35
N ASP A 62 -14.15 -2.24 -21.49
CA ASP A 62 -13.14 -2.71 -20.53
C ASP A 62 -12.07 -1.66 -20.15
N LYS A 63 -12.27 -0.38 -20.47
CA LYS A 63 -11.30 0.69 -20.24
C LYS A 63 -11.87 1.71 -19.25
N LYS A 64 -11.33 1.73 -18.03
CA LYS A 64 -11.76 2.68 -16.97
C LYS A 64 -10.74 3.80 -16.72
N ARG A 65 -9.47 3.59 -17.07
CA ARG A 65 -8.40 4.61 -17.07
C ARG A 65 -7.28 4.18 -18.00
N GLU A 66 -6.60 5.12 -18.65
CA GLU A 66 -5.32 4.90 -19.32
C GLU A 66 -4.21 5.63 -18.54
N THR A 67 -3.14 4.93 -18.19
CA THR A 67 -1.98 5.49 -17.47
C THR A 67 -1.13 6.34 -18.40
N LYS A 68 -0.21 7.15 -17.87
CA LYS A 68 0.68 7.97 -18.72
C LYS A 68 1.60 7.13 -19.61
N ARG A 69 1.75 5.84 -19.31
CA ARG A 69 2.52 4.86 -20.08
C ARG A 69 1.68 4.09 -21.11
N GLY A 70 0.38 4.38 -21.23
CA GLY A 70 -0.54 3.73 -22.18
C GLY A 70 -1.16 2.43 -21.64
N TYR A 71 -0.98 2.12 -20.35
CA TYR A 71 -1.64 0.94 -19.76
C TYR A 71 -3.10 1.25 -19.46
N VAL A 72 -3.98 0.36 -19.88
CA VAL A 72 -5.40 0.50 -19.59
C VAL A 72 -5.74 -0.29 -18.33
N LEU A 73 -6.30 0.40 -17.34
CA LEU A 73 -6.92 -0.22 -16.18
C LEU A 73 -8.31 -0.71 -16.56
N GLY A 74 -8.43 -2.04 -16.65
CA GLY A 74 -9.71 -2.70 -16.90
C GLY A 74 -10.52 -2.95 -15.64
N ARG A 75 -11.79 -3.31 -15.85
CA ARG A 75 -12.76 -3.53 -14.78
C ARG A 75 -12.29 -4.59 -13.80
N GLY A 76 -11.83 -5.75 -14.27
CA GLY A 76 -11.36 -6.85 -13.41
C GLY A 76 -10.18 -6.44 -12.51
N MET A 77 -9.28 -5.59 -13.00
CA MET A 77 -8.18 -5.06 -12.18
C MET A 77 -8.71 -4.13 -11.09
N ILE A 78 -9.62 -3.23 -11.42
CA ILE A 78 -10.24 -2.30 -10.46
C ILE A 78 -11.07 -3.05 -9.40
N GLU A 79 -11.77 -4.12 -9.78
CA GLU A 79 -12.55 -4.96 -8.86
C GLU A 79 -11.70 -5.59 -7.74
N THR A 80 -10.38 -5.67 -7.90
CA THR A 80 -9.46 -6.10 -6.82
C THR A 80 -9.35 -5.11 -5.66
N MET A 81 -9.87 -3.89 -5.81
CA MET A 81 -9.98 -2.93 -4.71
C MET A 81 -11.07 -3.30 -3.71
N GLN A 82 -12.00 -4.19 -4.04
CA GLN A 82 -12.98 -4.69 -3.07
C GLN A 82 -12.28 -5.38 -1.89
N ALA A 83 -12.84 -5.21 -0.69
CA ALA A 83 -12.32 -5.77 0.56
C ALA A 83 -12.01 -7.27 0.46
N GLY A 84 -10.88 -7.69 1.06
CA GLY A 84 -10.47 -9.09 1.12
C GLY A 84 -9.82 -9.66 -0.15
N LEU A 85 -9.56 -8.82 -1.17
CA LEU A 85 -8.89 -9.25 -2.39
C LEU A 85 -7.47 -8.69 -2.48
N TRP A 86 -6.60 -9.45 -3.15
CA TRP A 86 -5.25 -9.01 -3.48
C TRP A 86 -5.33 -7.90 -4.54
N VAL A 87 -4.92 -6.69 -4.16
CA VAL A 87 -4.89 -5.55 -5.09
C VAL A 87 -3.97 -5.86 -6.27
N HIS A 88 -4.50 -5.72 -7.48
CA HIS A 88 -3.74 -5.97 -8.70
C HIS A 88 -2.62 -4.95 -8.88
N ALA A 89 -1.42 -5.39 -9.32
CA ALA A 89 -0.24 -4.55 -9.47
C ALA A 89 -0.50 -3.26 -10.26
N HIS A 90 -1.22 -3.35 -11.39
CA HIS A 90 -1.55 -2.18 -12.21
C HIS A 90 -2.41 -1.13 -11.51
N VAL A 91 -3.19 -1.50 -10.48
CA VAL A 91 -3.94 -0.51 -9.67
C VAL A 91 -2.97 0.29 -8.82
N ILE A 92 -1.97 -0.37 -8.24
CA ILE A 92 -0.91 0.28 -7.46
C ILE A 92 -0.02 1.14 -8.38
N ASP A 93 0.32 0.66 -9.58
CA ASP A 93 1.04 1.44 -10.60
C ASP A 93 0.26 2.69 -11.02
N ALA A 94 -1.07 2.57 -11.14
CA ALA A 94 -1.90 3.72 -11.45
C ALA A 94 -1.96 4.72 -10.29
N TRP A 95 -1.81 4.26 -9.05
CA TRP A 95 -1.68 5.10 -7.87
C TRP A 95 -0.35 5.84 -7.83
N THR A 96 0.78 5.20 -8.18
CA THR A 96 2.08 5.90 -8.29
C THR A 96 2.04 7.01 -9.33
N ASP A 97 1.34 6.80 -10.45
CA ASP A 97 1.10 7.82 -11.48
C ASP A 97 0.33 9.05 -10.94
N ILE A 98 -0.61 8.84 -10.01
CA ILE A 98 -1.37 9.92 -9.37
C ILE A 98 -0.50 10.66 -8.39
N LEU A 99 0.20 9.95 -7.51
CA LEU A 99 1.12 10.58 -6.55
C LEU A 99 2.16 11.43 -7.29
N ASN A 100 2.79 10.90 -8.35
CA ASN A 100 3.72 11.67 -9.19
C ASN A 100 3.08 12.88 -9.90
N TYR A 101 1.78 12.86 -10.17
CA TYR A 101 1.07 14.03 -10.69
C TYR A 101 0.84 15.07 -9.57
N GLU A 102 0.39 14.63 -8.40
CA GLU A 102 0.16 15.47 -7.23
C GLU A 102 1.46 16.14 -6.74
N GLU A 103 2.61 15.44 -6.77
CA GLU A 103 3.93 16.01 -6.43
C GLU A 103 4.29 17.22 -7.31
N LYS A 104 3.83 17.25 -8.57
CA LYS A 104 4.07 18.40 -9.47
C LYS A 104 3.23 19.63 -9.13
N LEU A 105 2.15 19.44 -8.38
CA LEU A 105 1.25 20.52 -7.95
C LEU A 105 1.65 21.12 -6.61
N LYS A 106 2.57 20.48 -5.88
CA LYS A 106 3.05 20.96 -4.58
C LYS A 106 3.91 22.21 -4.71
N SER A 107 3.98 22.98 -3.63
CA SER A 107 4.92 24.10 -3.52
C SER A 107 6.36 23.59 -3.42
N ASN A 108 7.32 24.41 -3.84
CA ASN A 108 8.75 24.08 -3.76
C ASN A 108 9.30 23.96 -2.32
N SER A 109 8.50 24.29 -1.29
CA SER A 109 8.91 24.25 0.11
C SER A 109 8.66 22.89 0.78
N THR A 110 8.00 21.96 0.10
CA THR A 110 7.68 20.63 0.65
C THR A 110 8.66 19.56 0.19
N VAL A 111 8.71 18.44 0.91
CA VAL A 111 9.47 17.25 0.48
C VAL A 111 8.95 16.77 -0.87
N ASN A 112 9.81 16.84 -1.90
CA ASN A 112 9.49 16.37 -3.24
C ASN A 112 9.85 14.88 -3.37
N ARG A 113 8.88 14.08 -3.79
CA ARG A 113 9.00 12.62 -3.86
C ARG A 113 8.82 12.16 -5.30
N TYR A 114 9.42 11.02 -5.64
CA TYR A 114 9.15 10.35 -6.90
C TYR A 114 8.84 8.87 -6.68
N PHE A 115 7.81 8.37 -7.35
CA PHE A 115 7.29 7.02 -7.16
C PHE A 115 7.47 6.18 -8.43
N PHE A 116 8.33 5.17 -8.38
CA PHE A 116 8.44 4.18 -9.44
C PHE A 116 7.38 3.07 -9.27
N ASP A 117 6.80 2.67 -10.39
CA ASP A 117 5.86 1.55 -10.49
C ASP A 117 6.56 0.18 -10.36
N THR A 118 5.77 -0.89 -10.36
CA THR A 118 6.26 -2.29 -10.24
C THR A 118 7.15 -2.75 -11.40
N SER A 119 7.28 -1.97 -12.50
CA SER A 119 8.18 -2.32 -13.60
C SER A 119 9.65 -2.10 -13.25
N MET A 120 9.93 -1.22 -12.29
CA MET A 120 11.30 -0.85 -11.94
C MET A 120 12.03 -1.98 -11.22
N VAL A 121 11.44 -2.52 -10.15
CA VAL A 121 12.06 -3.56 -9.33
C VAL A 121 11.49 -4.93 -9.67
N ARG A 122 12.11 -5.58 -10.66
CA ARG A 122 11.80 -6.96 -11.09
C ARG A 122 12.97 -7.90 -10.85
N GLN A 123 12.74 -9.19 -11.10
CA GLN A 123 13.72 -10.26 -10.90
C GLN A 123 15.11 -9.98 -11.50
N PHE A 124 15.16 -9.28 -12.65
CA PHE A 124 16.44 -8.96 -13.30
C PHE A 124 17.37 -8.10 -12.43
N ILE A 125 16.85 -7.28 -11.50
CA ILE A 125 17.69 -6.43 -10.65
C ILE A 125 18.63 -7.27 -9.79
N PHE A 126 18.20 -8.45 -9.35
CA PHE A 126 18.93 -9.28 -8.40
C PHE A 126 19.23 -10.68 -8.94
N ASP A 127 19.17 -10.86 -10.27
CA ASP A 127 19.59 -12.10 -10.93
C ASP A 127 21.10 -12.06 -11.19
N LYS A 128 21.85 -12.84 -10.40
CA LYS A 128 23.32 -12.91 -10.48
C LYS A 128 23.84 -13.61 -11.74
N ASN A 129 22.96 -14.26 -12.52
CA ASN A 129 23.33 -14.82 -13.81
C ASN A 129 23.42 -13.74 -14.90
N ILE A 130 22.82 -12.56 -14.67
CA ILE A 130 22.89 -11.43 -15.59
C ILE A 130 24.07 -10.53 -15.17
N PRO A 131 25.04 -10.26 -16.08
CA PRO A 131 26.15 -9.36 -15.79
C PRO A 131 25.69 -8.01 -15.26
N PHE A 132 26.46 -7.43 -14.34
CA PHE A 132 26.10 -6.15 -13.70
C PHE A 132 25.79 -5.05 -14.71
N ASN A 133 26.62 -4.90 -15.74
CA ASN A 133 26.43 -3.87 -16.77
C ASN A 133 25.12 -4.04 -17.54
N GLU A 134 24.72 -5.27 -17.86
CA GLU A 134 23.44 -5.53 -18.53
C GLU A 134 22.24 -5.23 -17.62
N ARG A 135 22.33 -5.59 -16.33
CA ARG A 135 21.31 -5.20 -15.33
C ARG A 135 21.21 -3.68 -15.22
N PHE A 136 22.37 -3.00 -15.20
CA PHE A 136 22.45 -1.56 -15.12
C PHE A 136 21.89 -0.86 -16.36
N ASP A 137 22.24 -1.30 -17.58
CA ASP A 137 21.74 -0.70 -18.82
C ASP A 137 20.21 -0.79 -18.89
N LYS A 138 19.65 -1.93 -18.50
CA LYS A 138 18.19 -2.11 -18.41
C LYS A 138 17.57 -1.22 -17.34
N PHE A 139 18.19 -1.12 -16.16
CA PHE A 139 17.74 -0.26 -15.08
C PHE A 139 17.75 1.23 -15.50
N GLU A 140 18.83 1.66 -16.14
CA GLU A 140 18.98 3.02 -16.68
C GLU A 140 17.92 3.31 -17.76
N SER A 141 17.68 2.37 -18.67
CA SER A 141 16.61 2.48 -19.67
C SER A 141 15.24 2.63 -19.02
N ASN A 142 14.94 1.83 -17.99
CA ASN A 142 13.66 1.92 -17.28
C ASN A 142 13.47 3.29 -16.61
N ILE A 143 14.52 3.89 -16.03
CA ILE A 143 14.45 5.24 -15.46
C ILE A 143 14.18 6.27 -16.57
N LYS A 144 14.91 6.17 -17.68
CA LYS A 144 14.73 7.07 -18.84
C LYS A 144 13.30 6.98 -19.39
N ASP A 145 12.74 5.77 -19.48
CA ASP A 145 11.37 5.55 -19.95
C ASP A 145 10.33 6.07 -18.97
N ALA A 146 10.52 5.86 -17.67
CA ALA A 146 9.65 6.37 -16.62
C ALA A 146 9.54 7.90 -16.62
N MET A 147 10.68 8.56 -16.86
CA MET A 147 10.81 10.01 -16.79
C MET A 147 10.86 10.67 -18.18
N LYS A 148 10.54 9.95 -19.26
CA LYS A 148 10.68 10.44 -20.64
C LYS A 148 9.93 11.75 -20.92
N LYS A 149 8.80 11.96 -20.23
CA LYS A 149 7.96 13.16 -20.33
C LYS A 149 8.47 14.33 -19.49
N ASP A 150 9.41 14.11 -18.58
CA ASP A 150 9.93 15.11 -17.66
C ASP A 150 11.45 14.94 -17.47
N LYS A 151 12.21 15.34 -18.49
CA LYS A 151 13.66 15.14 -18.55
C LYS A 151 14.42 15.81 -17.40
N LYS A 152 13.83 16.82 -16.75
CA LYS A 152 14.43 17.49 -15.58
C LYS A 152 14.48 16.58 -14.35
N LEU A 153 13.62 15.56 -14.28
CA LEU A 153 13.65 14.58 -13.19
C LEU A 153 14.77 13.56 -13.32
N LEU A 154 15.38 13.39 -14.50
CA LEU A 154 16.44 12.41 -14.75
C LEU A 154 17.69 12.66 -13.88
N THR A 155 17.94 13.89 -13.45
CA THR A 155 19.08 14.20 -12.56
C THR A 155 18.77 13.95 -11.10
N PHE A 156 17.49 13.81 -10.73
CA PHE A 156 17.00 13.75 -9.34
C PHE A 156 17.36 14.97 -8.47
N GLU A 157 17.90 16.05 -9.04
CA GLU A 157 18.43 17.21 -8.29
C GLU A 157 17.41 17.87 -7.36
N LYS A 158 16.12 17.80 -7.73
CA LYS A 158 15.00 18.36 -6.96
C LYS A 158 14.18 17.30 -6.22
N VAL A 159 14.60 16.04 -6.25
CA VAL A 159 13.86 14.92 -5.64
C VAL A 159 14.56 14.54 -4.36
N HIS A 160 13.84 14.55 -3.24
CA HIS A 160 14.38 14.24 -1.93
C HIS A 160 14.21 12.76 -1.60
N LEU A 161 13.06 12.17 -1.93
CA LEU A 161 12.76 10.76 -1.68
C LEU A 161 12.36 10.04 -2.95
N VAL A 162 12.90 8.83 -3.14
CA VAL A 162 12.58 7.98 -4.29
C VAL A 162 12.00 6.66 -3.81
N PHE A 163 10.76 6.40 -4.17
CA PHE A 163 10.01 5.22 -3.78
C PHE A 163 10.07 4.18 -4.89
N PHE A 164 10.47 2.97 -4.53
CA PHE A 164 10.50 1.82 -5.42
C PHE A 164 9.53 0.76 -4.90
N LEU A 165 8.45 0.53 -5.65
CA LEU A 165 7.50 -0.53 -5.35
C LEU A 165 8.07 -1.89 -5.76
N VAL A 166 8.16 -2.81 -4.81
CA VAL A 166 8.68 -4.15 -5.03
C VAL A 166 7.55 -5.16 -4.99
N HIS A 167 7.42 -5.95 -6.05
CA HIS A 167 6.51 -7.09 -6.10
C HIS A 167 7.31 -8.38 -6.16
N GLN A 168 7.36 -9.13 -5.04
CA GLN A 168 8.15 -10.34 -4.93
C GLN A 168 7.36 -11.45 -4.23
N LYS A 169 7.24 -12.62 -4.87
CA LYS A 169 6.51 -13.79 -4.32
C LYS A 169 5.10 -13.46 -3.82
N ASN A 170 4.32 -12.75 -4.65
CA ASN A 170 2.96 -12.32 -4.33
C ASN A 170 2.91 -11.46 -3.05
N HIS A 171 3.90 -10.60 -2.85
CA HIS A 171 3.93 -9.63 -1.76
C HIS A 171 4.40 -8.28 -2.28
N PHE A 172 3.70 -7.22 -1.86
CA PHE A 172 4.10 -5.85 -2.12
C PHE A 172 4.77 -5.24 -0.88
N TYR A 173 5.89 -4.57 -1.10
CA TYR A 173 6.55 -3.71 -0.12
C TYR A 173 7.28 -2.58 -0.85
N ILE A 174 7.77 -1.59 -0.11
CA ILE A 174 8.43 -0.41 -0.67
C ILE A 174 9.87 -0.35 -0.20
N ILE A 175 10.76 0.07 -1.10
CA ILE A 175 12.07 0.58 -0.74
C ILE A 175 12.07 2.08 -1.02
N CYS A 176 12.26 2.90 0.01
CA CYS A 176 12.40 4.35 -0.11
C CYS A 176 13.88 4.71 0.02
N ILE A 177 14.41 5.48 -0.92
CA ILE A 177 15.78 6.00 -0.88
C ILE A 177 15.70 7.50 -0.65
N ASN A 178 16.28 7.97 0.46
CA ASN A 178 16.45 9.39 0.73
C ASN A 178 17.76 9.90 0.09
N LEU A 179 17.67 10.96 -0.68
CA LEU A 179 18.76 11.57 -1.44
C LEU A 179 19.38 12.78 -0.76
N ASP A 180 18.71 13.38 0.22
CA ASP A 180 19.26 14.49 1.02
C ASP A 180 20.01 13.97 2.24
N GLU A 181 19.41 13.01 2.94
CA GLU A 181 20.01 12.27 4.05
C GLU A 181 20.10 10.80 3.65
N PRO A 182 21.20 10.37 2.99
CA PRO A 182 21.35 9.04 2.40
C PRO A 182 20.87 7.92 3.31
N ALA A 183 19.72 7.35 2.94
CA ALA A 183 19.05 6.28 3.67
C ALA A 183 18.40 5.31 2.69
N VAL A 184 18.33 4.03 3.08
CA VAL A 184 17.59 3.00 2.34
C VAL A 184 16.59 2.35 3.28
N ASP A 185 15.35 2.80 3.21
CA ASP A 185 14.27 2.41 4.10
C ASP A 185 13.37 1.35 3.45
N VAL A 186 13.34 0.17 4.05
CA VAL A 186 12.46 -0.93 3.65
C VAL A 186 11.16 -0.83 4.45
N ILE A 187 10.08 -0.46 3.78
CA ILE A 187 8.76 -0.26 4.37
C ILE A 187 7.89 -1.46 3.98
N ASP A 188 7.59 -2.30 4.97
CA ASP A 188 6.87 -3.56 4.80
C ASP A 188 5.84 -3.73 5.92
N ASN A 189 4.60 -4.04 5.56
CA ASN A 189 3.55 -4.28 6.54
C ASN A 189 3.76 -5.56 7.33
N ARG A 190 4.56 -6.52 6.84
CA ARG A 190 4.80 -7.78 7.56
C ARG A 190 5.57 -7.57 8.86
N ASN A 191 5.05 -8.09 9.95
CA ASN A 191 5.72 -8.18 11.24
C ASN A 191 6.68 -9.37 11.28
N SER A 192 7.70 -9.33 10.41
CA SER A 192 8.75 -10.34 10.37
C SER A 192 9.86 -10.04 11.37
N VAL A 193 10.35 -11.07 12.06
CA VAL A 193 11.60 -11.03 12.86
C VAL A 193 12.84 -11.40 12.02
N ALA A 194 12.65 -11.83 10.77
CA ALA A 194 13.75 -12.19 9.90
C ALA A 194 14.58 -10.95 9.53
N LYS A 195 15.91 -11.08 9.58
CA LYS A 195 16.86 -10.06 9.10
C LYS A 195 16.67 -9.79 7.60
N ILE A 196 17.10 -8.61 7.14
CA ILE A 196 16.96 -8.13 5.75
C ILE A 196 17.30 -9.20 4.70
N PRO A 197 18.48 -9.88 4.72
CA PRO A 197 18.84 -10.83 3.67
C PRO A 197 17.90 -12.04 3.59
N ARG A 198 17.28 -12.43 4.71
CA ARG A 198 16.32 -13.54 4.73
C ARG A 198 14.94 -13.09 4.25
N ALA A 199 14.51 -11.89 4.65
CA ALA A 199 13.17 -11.38 4.33
C ALA A 199 13.05 -10.87 2.89
N TYR A 200 14.06 -10.13 2.41
CA TYR A 200 14.02 -9.39 1.14
C TYR A 200 15.07 -9.88 0.13
N ARG A 201 15.88 -10.89 0.51
CA ARG A 201 16.99 -11.38 -0.30
C ARG A 201 17.95 -10.23 -0.62
N ASP A 202 18.43 -10.20 -1.85
CA ASP A 202 19.38 -9.19 -2.34
C ASP A 202 18.68 -7.92 -2.88
N ALA A 203 17.34 -7.87 -2.91
CA ALA A 203 16.61 -6.79 -3.59
C ALA A 203 16.96 -5.37 -3.07
N PRO A 204 17.00 -5.09 -1.74
CA PRO A 204 17.38 -3.76 -1.26
C PRO A 204 18.82 -3.35 -1.62
N ASN A 205 19.77 -4.27 -1.49
CA ASN A 205 21.17 -3.99 -1.76
C ASN A 205 21.46 -3.85 -3.26
N GLU A 206 20.93 -4.75 -4.10
CA GLU A 206 21.14 -4.68 -5.55
C GLU A 206 20.47 -3.43 -6.15
N LEU A 207 19.26 -3.08 -5.69
CA LEU A 207 18.60 -1.84 -6.10
C LEU A 207 19.43 -0.61 -5.73
N LYS A 208 19.92 -0.55 -4.48
CA LYS A 208 20.79 0.54 -4.00
C LYS A 208 22.04 0.69 -4.87
N ILE A 209 22.72 -0.42 -5.20
CA ILE A 209 23.94 -0.39 -6.02
C ILE A 209 23.64 0.12 -7.44
N LEU A 210 22.60 -0.40 -8.09
CA LEU A 210 22.20 0.05 -9.43
C LEU A 210 21.80 1.53 -9.43
N PHE A 211 21.06 1.97 -8.41
CA PHE A 211 20.64 3.37 -8.29
C PHE A 211 21.80 4.29 -7.95
N SER A 212 22.72 3.89 -7.09
CA SER A 212 23.98 4.62 -6.83
C SER A 212 24.78 4.81 -8.12
N ARG A 213 24.94 3.73 -8.93
CA ARG A 213 25.60 3.80 -10.23
C ARG A 213 24.91 4.78 -11.19
N TYR A 214 23.57 4.84 -11.17
CA TYR A 214 22.81 5.82 -11.94
C TYR A 214 23.07 7.25 -11.47
N LEU A 215 23.03 7.49 -10.16
CA LEU A 215 23.29 8.79 -9.55
C LEU A 215 24.71 9.30 -9.87
N MET A 216 25.71 8.41 -9.90
CA MET A 216 27.06 8.75 -10.37
C MET A 216 27.06 9.22 -11.83
N ARG A 217 26.30 8.55 -12.70
CA ARG A 217 26.21 8.87 -14.14
C ARG A 217 25.63 10.25 -14.39
N VAL A 218 24.69 10.68 -13.56
CA VAL A 218 24.06 12.01 -13.62
C VAL A 218 24.72 13.04 -12.69
N ASN A 219 25.87 12.71 -12.09
CA ASN A 219 26.64 13.56 -11.19
C ASN A 219 25.82 14.10 -9.99
N HIS A 220 24.97 13.26 -9.40
CA HIS A 220 24.16 13.62 -8.25
C HIS A 220 24.98 13.56 -6.94
N LYS A 221 24.77 14.55 -6.06
CA LYS A 221 25.53 14.73 -4.80
C LYS A 221 25.55 13.51 -3.87
N SER A 222 24.46 12.73 -3.86
CA SER A 222 24.30 11.58 -2.95
C SER A 222 24.93 10.28 -3.46
N ALA A 223 25.47 10.27 -4.68
CA ALA A 223 25.98 9.06 -5.32
C ALA A 223 27.11 8.41 -4.51
N SER A 224 28.07 9.20 -4.02
CA SER A 224 29.23 8.69 -3.27
C SER A 224 28.87 8.16 -1.87
N THR A 225 27.81 8.69 -1.27
CA THR A 225 27.38 8.31 0.08
C THR A 225 26.43 7.12 0.07
N LEU A 226 25.56 6.99 -0.95
CA LEU A 226 24.49 6.00 -0.97
C LEU A 226 25.02 4.55 -1.01
N GLU A 227 26.14 4.29 -1.69
CA GLU A 227 26.67 2.92 -1.83
C GLU A 227 26.97 2.24 -0.49
N GLY A 228 27.49 3.00 0.49
CA GLY A 228 27.82 2.52 1.83
C GLY A 228 26.65 2.44 2.81
N VAL A 229 25.45 2.90 2.43
CA VAL A 229 24.28 2.89 3.31
C VAL A 229 23.70 1.50 3.43
N GLU A 230 23.56 0.98 4.64
CA GLU A 230 22.89 -0.30 4.88
C GLU A 230 21.37 -0.14 4.82
N PRO A 231 20.63 -1.04 4.15
CA PRO A 231 19.18 -1.05 4.17
C PRO A 231 18.62 -1.35 5.56
N GLU A 232 17.66 -0.54 6.00
CA GLU A 232 17.02 -0.67 7.30
C GLU A 232 15.51 -0.92 7.15
N ARG A 233 14.95 -1.81 7.95
CA ARG A 233 13.49 -1.99 8.00
C ARG A 233 12.89 -0.92 8.90
N VAL A 234 11.94 -0.16 8.37
CA VAL A 234 11.23 0.86 9.15
C VAL A 234 10.41 0.20 10.26
N ASN A 235 10.58 0.66 11.49
CA ASN A 235 9.85 0.13 12.63
C ASN A 235 8.48 0.79 12.75
N MET A 236 7.44 0.05 12.37
CA MET A 236 6.05 0.49 12.45
C MET A 236 5.28 -0.36 13.47
N ASN A 237 4.43 0.28 14.28
CA ASN A 237 3.62 -0.39 15.31
C ASN A 237 2.33 -1.03 14.74
N TRP A 238 1.91 -0.68 13.51
CA TRP A 238 0.75 -1.23 12.80
C TRP A 238 1.06 -2.43 11.89
N ARG A 239 2.27 -3.02 11.98
CA ARG A 239 2.63 -4.20 11.18
C ARG A 239 1.80 -5.42 11.55
N THR A 240 1.55 -6.27 10.56
CA THR A 240 0.64 -7.41 10.62
C THR A 240 1.38 -8.74 10.56
N ARG A 241 0.91 -9.74 11.31
CA ARG A 241 1.42 -11.13 11.23
C ARG A 241 0.59 -11.96 10.26
N ASP A 242 -0.72 -11.77 10.28
CA ASP A 242 -1.67 -12.67 9.62
C ASP A 242 -2.27 -12.01 8.35
N ASN A 243 -2.26 -10.68 8.28
CA ASN A 243 -2.78 -9.96 7.12
C ASN A 243 -1.75 -9.85 5.99
N HIS A 244 -1.82 -10.76 5.04
CA HIS A 244 -1.00 -10.74 3.81
C HIS A 244 -1.73 -10.12 2.61
N VAL A 245 -3.05 -10.20 2.58
CA VAL A 245 -3.89 -9.78 1.44
C VAL A 245 -3.82 -8.26 1.24
N GLU A 246 -3.74 -7.50 2.33
CA GLU A 246 -3.80 -6.03 2.29
C GLU A 246 -2.46 -5.36 1.94
N CYS A 247 -1.40 -6.11 1.63
CA CYS A 247 -0.06 -5.55 1.37
C CYS A 247 -0.05 -4.45 0.28
N GLY A 248 -0.91 -4.57 -0.73
CA GLY A 248 -1.10 -3.53 -1.75
C GLY A 248 -1.67 -2.23 -1.19
N VAL A 249 -2.69 -2.30 -0.32
CA VAL A 249 -3.30 -1.13 0.33
C VAL A 249 -2.32 -0.47 1.30
N PHE A 250 -1.58 -1.27 2.08
CA PHE A 250 -0.48 -0.76 2.91
C PHE A 250 0.54 0.01 2.06
N CYS A 251 0.98 -0.55 0.92
CA CYS A 251 1.92 0.15 0.04
C CYS A 251 1.33 1.47 -0.50
N MET A 252 0.09 1.47 -0.96
CA MET A 252 -0.56 2.69 -1.46
C MET A 252 -0.59 3.78 -0.38
N HIS A 253 -0.91 3.41 0.85
CA HIS A 253 -0.98 4.34 1.98
C HIS A 253 0.38 4.79 2.50
N HIS A 254 1.37 3.89 2.52
CA HIS A 254 2.73 4.24 2.89
C HIS A 254 3.37 5.20 1.89
N MET A 255 3.11 5.03 0.59
CA MET A 255 3.54 6.01 -0.42
C MET A 255 2.84 7.37 -0.25
N GLU A 256 1.56 7.39 0.12
CA GLU A 256 0.84 8.65 0.36
C GLU A 256 1.44 9.42 1.55
N THR A 257 1.71 8.73 2.67
CA THR A 257 1.96 9.35 3.98
C THR A 257 3.43 9.44 4.38
N TYR A 258 4.32 8.59 3.85
CA TYR A 258 5.73 8.59 4.27
C TYR A 258 6.49 9.79 3.70
N MET A 259 7.24 10.47 4.58
CA MET A 259 8.00 11.68 4.27
C MET A 259 9.49 11.60 4.67
N GLY A 260 10.01 10.39 4.93
CA GLY A 260 11.43 10.16 5.22
C GLY A 260 11.79 10.08 6.71
N ASP A 261 10.81 10.23 7.62
CA ASP A 261 11.04 10.16 9.06
C ASP A 261 11.14 8.70 9.55
N LYS A 262 12.35 8.27 9.94
CA LYS A 262 12.66 6.84 10.18
C LYS A 262 12.12 6.20 11.47
N THR A 263 11.93 6.92 12.58
CA THR A 263 11.97 6.22 13.88
C THR A 263 10.89 6.52 14.92
N VAL A 264 10.20 7.66 14.95
CA VAL A 264 9.21 7.93 16.05
C VAL A 264 7.97 8.73 15.63
N ASN A 265 8.08 9.62 14.64
CA ASN A 265 7.02 10.60 14.36
C ASN A 265 6.12 10.24 13.17
N TRP A 266 6.41 9.17 12.43
CA TRP A 266 5.53 8.78 11.34
C TRP A 266 4.25 8.18 11.91
N THR A 267 3.21 8.99 11.99
CA THR A 267 1.84 8.58 12.26
C THR A 267 1.08 8.58 10.95
N CYS A 268 0.84 7.40 10.38
CA CYS A 268 0.03 7.29 9.16
C CYS A 268 -1.48 7.14 9.45
N GLY A 269 -1.87 7.00 10.73
CA GLY A 269 -3.27 6.81 11.13
C GLY A 269 -3.74 5.35 11.13
N LEU A 270 -2.89 4.39 10.77
CA LEU A 270 -3.21 2.97 10.87
C LEU A 270 -3.18 2.48 12.34
N PRO A 271 -4.26 1.87 12.83
CA PRO A 271 -4.26 1.18 14.13
C PRO A 271 -3.34 -0.05 14.11
N LYS A 272 -3.08 -0.64 15.29
CA LYS A 272 -2.47 -1.97 15.40
C LYS A 272 -3.37 -3.04 14.76
N GLU A 273 -2.77 -4.15 14.35
CA GLU A 273 -3.49 -5.30 13.77
C GLU A 273 -4.71 -5.68 14.64
N SER A 274 -5.90 -5.45 14.10
CA SER A 274 -7.18 -5.54 14.79
C SER A 274 -8.34 -5.39 13.78
N LYS A 275 -9.58 -5.62 14.24
CA LYS A 275 -10.78 -5.33 13.43
C LYS A 275 -10.86 -3.85 13.02
N GLN A 276 -10.41 -2.95 13.88
CA GLN A 276 -10.36 -1.52 13.58
C GLN A 276 -9.39 -1.23 12.43
N GLN A 277 -8.20 -1.84 12.44
CA GLN A 277 -7.28 -1.70 11.31
C GLN A 277 -7.90 -2.20 10.00
N GLN A 278 -8.62 -3.33 10.02
CA GLN A 278 -9.30 -3.82 8.82
C GLN A 278 -10.38 -2.86 8.33
N SER A 279 -11.13 -2.20 9.23
CA SER A 279 -12.10 -1.14 8.84
C SER A 279 -11.40 0.00 8.11
N VAL A 280 -10.31 0.51 8.70
CA VAL A 280 -9.52 1.60 8.11
C VAL A 280 -8.94 1.18 6.76
N LEU A 281 -8.44 -0.06 6.61
CA LEU A 281 -7.95 -0.57 5.32
C LEU A 281 -9.06 -0.67 4.27
N ASN A 282 -10.29 -1.02 4.67
CA ASN A 282 -11.44 -1.03 3.77
C ASN A 282 -11.80 0.40 3.32
N GLU A 283 -11.82 1.36 4.24
CA GLU A 283 -12.04 2.78 3.91
C GLU A 283 -10.95 3.33 2.96
N LEU A 284 -9.69 2.97 3.20
CA LEU A 284 -8.58 3.33 2.32
C LEU A 284 -8.73 2.75 0.91
N ARG A 285 -9.34 1.57 0.74
CA ARG A 285 -9.64 1.01 -0.58
C ARG A 285 -10.62 1.91 -1.34
N ILE A 286 -11.70 2.34 -0.69
CA ILE A 286 -12.70 3.27 -1.23
C ILE A 286 -12.02 4.58 -1.65
N LYS A 287 -11.26 5.16 -0.72
CA LYS A 287 -10.53 6.42 -0.92
C LYS A 287 -9.63 6.35 -2.15
N TYR A 288 -8.77 5.34 -2.24
CA TYR A 288 -7.82 5.24 -3.36
C TYR A 288 -8.50 4.90 -4.67
N LEU A 289 -9.51 4.03 -4.66
CA LEU A 289 -10.28 3.73 -5.86
C LEU A 289 -10.96 5.00 -6.41
N THR A 290 -11.60 5.76 -5.52
CA THR A 290 -12.25 7.04 -5.86
C THR A 290 -11.25 8.03 -6.42
N LYS A 291 -10.09 8.24 -5.75
CA LYS A 291 -9.01 9.08 -6.27
C LYS A 291 -8.51 8.61 -7.64
N ILE A 292 -8.37 7.30 -7.85
CA ILE A 292 -7.94 6.74 -9.14
C ILE A 292 -8.91 7.07 -10.26
N LEU A 293 -10.20 6.89 -10.01
CA LEU A 293 -11.24 7.06 -11.01
C LEU A 293 -11.55 8.53 -11.30
N LEU A 294 -11.47 9.39 -10.28
CA LEU A 294 -11.79 10.82 -10.37
C LEU A 294 -10.55 11.71 -10.55
N SER A 295 -9.36 11.14 -10.70
CA SER A 295 -8.14 11.90 -11.00
C SER A 295 -8.27 12.67 -12.32
N ASP A 296 -7.73 13.88 -12.37
CA ASP A 296 -7.63 14.67 -13.62
C ASP A 296 -6.77 13.99 -14.68
N THR A 297 -5.94 13.02 -14.27
CA THR A 297 -5.16 12.20 -15.20
C THR A 297 -6.01 11.12 -15.87
N ASN A 298 -7.25 10.87 -15.42
CA ASN A 298 -8.15 9.90 -16.02
C ASN A 298 -9.01 10.53 -17.12
N THR A 299 -8.78 10.11 -18.36
CA THR A 299 -9.56 10.56 -19.54
C THR A 299 -11.04 10.17 -19.48
N TYR A 300 -11.42 9.20 -18.64
CA TYR A 300 -12.80 8.76 -18.45
C TYR A 300 -13.51 9.44 -17.27
N LYS A 301 -12.84 10.34 -16.52
CA LYS A 301 -13.39 11.01 -15.32
C LYS A 301 -14.81 11.55 -15.52
N LEU A 302 -15.04 12.33 -16.58
CA LEU A 302 -16.36 12.93 -16.85
C LEU A 302 -17.44 11.87 -17.15
N LYS A 303 -17.08 10.79 -17.86
CA LYS A 303 -18.00 9.66 -18.11
C LYS A 303 -18.35 8.96 -16.79
N ILE A 304 -17.37 8.78 -15.91
CA ILE A 304 -17.57 8.18 -14.58
C ILE A 304 -18.50 9.05 -13.74
N ILE A 305 -18.25 10.36 -13.64
CA ILE A 305 -19.11 11.31 -12.90
C ILE A 305 -20.55 11.27 -13.43
N ALA A 306 -20.73 11.32 -14.75
CA ALA A 306 -22.05 11.25 -15.36
C ALA A 306 -22.78 9.92 -15.08
N ARG A 307 -22.04 8.81 -14.98
CA ARG A 307 -22.58 7.50 -14.62
C ARG A 307 -22.94 7.42 -13.14
N THR A 308 -22.09 7.88 -12.24
CA THR A 308 -22.38 7.94 -10.80
C THR A 308 -23.63 8.79 -10.53
N ALA A 309 -23.77 9.94 -11.19
CA ALA A 309 -24.95 10.80 -11.08
C ALA A 309 -26.24 10.15 -11.62
N LYS A 310 -26.14 9.22 -12.59
CA LYS A 310 -27.28 8.41 -13.03
C LYS A 310 -27.60 7.30 -12.03
N PHE A 311 -26.57 6.66 -11.47
CA PHE A 311 -26.73 5.61 -10.48
C PHE A 311 -27.40 6.13 -9.20
N ALA A 312 -26.99 7.29 -8.71
CA ALA A 312 -27.57 7.92 -7.51
C ALA A 312 -29.07 8.27 -7.63
N LYS A 313 -29.65 8.18 -8.83
CA LYS A 313 -31.09 8.38 -9.08
C LYS A 313 -31.89 7.08 -9.06
N LYS A 314 -31.22 5.93 -8.92
CA LYS A 314 -31.86 4.61 -8.93
C LYS A 314 -32.50 4.28 -7.60
N THR A 315 -33.55 3.47 -7.64
CA THR A 315 -34.16 2.95 -6.40
C THR A 315 -33.28 1.86 -5.78
N ASN A 316 -33.49 1.57 -4.50
CA ASN A 316 -32.75 0.51 -3.81
C ASN A 316 -32.94 -0.86 -4.50
N GLU A 317 -34.10 -1.13 -5.08
CA GLU A 317 -34.37 -2.36 -5.84
C GLU A 317 -33.56 -2.42 -7.14
N GLU A 318 -33.49 -1.32 -7.89
CA GLU A 318 -32.67 -1.22 -9.10
C GLU A 318 -31.18 -1.34 -8.79
N ILE A 319 -30.73 -0.73 -7.69
CA ILE A 319 -29.36 -0.83 -7.20
C ILE A 319 -29.04 -2.28 -6.86
N LYS A 320 -29.93 -2.95 -6.12
CA LYS A 320 -29.75 -4.35 -5.74
C LYS A 320 -29.67 -5.27 -6.97
N ASP A 321 -30.58 -5.11 -7.93
CA ASP A 321 -30.58 -5.89 -9.18
C ASP A 321 -29.27 -5.70 -9.98
N LEU A 322 -28.77 -4.47 -10.07
CA LEU A 322 -27.49 -4.19 -10.73
C LEU A 322 -26.30 -4.81 -10.00
N LEU A 323 -26.29 -4.75 -8.67
CA LEU A 323 -25.25 -5.37 -7.86
C LEU A 323 -25.27 -6.89 -8.06
N ASP A 324 -26.44 -7.53 -7.95
CA ASP A 324 -26.62 -8.98 -8.12
C ASP A 324 -26.13 -9.46 -9.50
N LYS A 325 -26.52 -8.79 -10.59
CA LYS A 325 -25.99 -9.06 -11.94
C LYS A 325 -24.49 -8.84 -12.05
N GLY A 326 -23.98 -7.81 -11.38
CA GLY A 326 -22.56 -7.50 -11.31
C GLY A 326 -21.76 -8.63 -10.68
N TRP A 327 -22.29 -9.23 -9.61
CA TRP A 327 -21.70 -10.38 -8.91
C TRP A 327 -21.69 -11.65 -9.76
N GLU A 328 -22.78 -11.95 -10.46
CA GLU A 328 -22.86 -13.12 -11.34
C GLU A 328 -21.79 -13.07 -12.44
N LYS A 329 -21.71 -11.95 -13.16
CA LYS A 329 -20.72 -11.77 -14.22
C LYS A 329 -19.28 -11.74 -13.71
N ARG A 330 -19.07 -11.42 -12.42
CA ARG A 330 -17.72 -11.41 -11.82
C ARG A 330 -17.15 -12.82 -11.73
N GLY A 331 -17.98 -13.82 -11.42
CA GLY A 331 -17.55 -15.23 -11.42
C GLY A 331 -16.99 -15.68 -12.77
N GLU A 332 -17.35 -15.01 -13.86
CA GLU A 332 -16.86 -15.27 -15.22
C GLU A 332 -15.56 -14.53 -15.57
N ARG A 333 -15.18 -13.50 -14.80
CA ARG A 333 -14.01 -12.62 -15.06
C ARG A 333 -12.76 -12.96 -14.26
N ILE A 334 -12.88 -13.75 -13.18
CA ILE A 334 -11.81 -14.00 -12.20
C ILE A 334 -11.24 -15.40 -12.36
#